data_AF-A0A5C6ZKR9-F1
#
_entry.id   AF-A0A5C6ZKR9-F1
#
_cell.length_a   1.000
_cell.length_b   1.000
_cell.length_c   1.000
_cell.angle_alpha   90.00
_cell.angle_beta   90.00
_cell.angle_gamma   90.00
#
_symmetry.space_group_name_H-M   'P 1'
#
loop_
_entity.id
_entity.type
_entity.pdbx_description
1 polymer ?
#
loop_
_entity_poly.entity_id
_entity_poly.type
_entity_poly.pdbx_seq_one_letter_code
_entity_poly.pdbx_strand_id
1 'polypeptide(L)'
;MKDILINEELLEKIRKFKFIETLNSVETINIVPDVLTHHHLLMYRSIDEAIKQSYIAQNKSLLYKEEWQKLSKNSNYSIYGQAISPFPFVIEGAYHSRISLWTKINSLLHPFEKHTLEGNHNLNSLLDLKPYFKKYAEGFNEGFNDFEKDLITPLLLNLGSPDRESYANEVFKFITTDRSSSPTVTSGKGFLFTINSDIQFEIGNGYQDGVFEGYHYRAWSIIFSKNELFTPIFKKYLNGEIIANTKKPELKKEDLSKMQNHLISRVSLEYVYEFFSVLGKTPNSKGKFYLNEQKLLIFFKSTFEDNEPIPQSFLS
;
A
#
# COMPACT_ATOMS: atom_id res chain seq x y z
N MET A 1 -21.34 14.89 6.57
CA MET A 1 -21.70 13.76 5.70
C MET A 1 -23.14 13.93 5.27
N LYS A 2 -23.47 13.67 3.99
CA LYS A 2 -24.86 13.74 3.50
C LYS A 2 -25.64 12.52 3.98
N ASP A 3 -26.91 12.73 4.30
CA ASP A 3 -27.84 11.64 4.60
C ASP A 3 -28.30 11.01 3.27
N ILE A 4 -27.61 9.94 2.87
CA ILE A 4 -27.84 9.21 1.61
C ILE A 4 -28.21 7.78 1.98
N LEU A 5 -29.37 7.32 1.52
CA LEU A 5 -29.84 5.96 1.77
C LEU A 5 -28.90 4.91 1.18
N ILE A 6 -28.66 3.86 1.95
CA ILE A 6 -27.95 2.66 1.51
C ILE A 6 -28.96 1.80 0.75
N ASN A 7 -28.86 1.80 -0.59
CA ASN A 7 -29.72 1.05 -1.49
C ASN A 7 -28.99 0.71 -2.81
N GLU A 8 -29.66 -0.04 -3.70
CA GLU A 8 -29.13 -0.40 -5.02
C GLU A 8 -28.81 0.82 -5.90
N GLU A 9 -29.55 1.92 -5.74
CA GLU A 9 -29.30 3.16 -6.46
C GLU A 9 -27.95 3.79 -6.06
N LEU A 10 -27.62 3.78 -4.77
CA LEU A 10 -26.32 4.20 -4.27
C LEU A 10 -25.20 3.31 -4.82
N LEU A 11 -25.39 1.99 -4.89
CA LEU A 11 -24.40 1.10 -5.49
C LEU A 11 -24.15 1.41 -6.96
N GLU A 12 -25.22 1.58 -7.74
CA GLU A 12 -25.10 1.96 -9.15
C GLU A 12 -24.45 3.35 -9.30
N LYS A 13 -24.75 4.30 -8.40
CA LYS A 13 -24.08 5.59 -8.35
C LYS A 13 -22.58 5.40 -8.11
N ILE A 14 -22.17 4.64 -7.09
CA ILE A 14 -20.76 4.37 -6.77
C ILE A 14 -20.05 3.73 -7.97
N ARG A 15 -20.69 2.74 -8.60
CA ARG A 15 -20.15 1.99 -9.74
C ARG A 15 -19.89 2.89 -10.94
N LYS A 16 -20.88 3.74 -11.28
CA LYS A 16 -20.87 4.58 -12.47
C LYS A 16 -20.27 5.98 -12.26
N PHE A 17 -19.92 6.34 -11.03
CA PHE A 17 -19.55 7.73 -10.73
C PHE A 17 -18.35 8.18 -11.55
N LYS A 18 -18.50 9.38 -12.13
CA LYS A 18 -17.56 9.93 -13.11
C LYS A 18 -16.78 11.12 -12.61
N PHE A 19 -16.96 11.57 -11.39
CA PHE A 19 -16.26 12.77 -10.89
C PHE A 19 -15.57 12.47 -9.57
N ILE A 20 -14.96 13.47 -8.96
CA ILE A 20 -14.63 13.40 -7.54
C ILE A 20 -15.85 13.88 -6.77
N GLU A 21 -16.35 13.06 -5.84
CA GLU A 21 -17.44 13.44 -4.94
C GLU A 21 -16.94 13.49 -3.51
N THR A 22 -17.14 14.65 -2.87
CA THR A 22 -16.81 14.87 -1.47
C THR A 22 -18.05 14.74 -0.60
N LEU A 23 -17.99 13.85 0.40
CA LEU A 23 -19.08 13.53 1.33
C LEU A 23 -18.68 13.83 2.79
N ASN A 24 -18.00 14.94 3.01
CA ASN A 24 -17.42 15.31 4.31
C ASN A 24 -18.44 15.86 5.32
N SER A 25 -18.08 15.83 6.60
CA SER A 25 -18.70 16.71 7.60
C SER A 25 -18.25 18.16 7.40
N VAL A 26 -19.00 19.11 7.98
CA VAL A 26 -18.59 20.52 7.96
C VAL A 26 -17.25 20.59 8.70
N GLU A 27 -16.26 21.29 8.14
CA GLU A 27 -14.88 21.46 8.67
C GLU A 27 -13.85 20.36 8.38
N THR A 28 -14.14 19.36 7.54
CA THR A 28 -13.11 18.33 7.24
C THR A 28 -12.06 18.81 6.24
N ILE A 29 -10.78 18.74 6.64
CA ILE A 29 -9.61 19.03 5.80
C ILE A 29 -9.28 17.80 4.94
N ASN A 30 -8.91 18.02 3.67
CA ASN A 30 -8.41 16.96 2.81
C ASN A 30 -7.06 16.45 3.31
N ILE A 31 -6.94 15.13 3.47
CA ILE A 31 -5.72 14.49 3.99
C ILE A 31 -4.57 14.56 2.98
N VAL A 32 -4.88 14.34 1.70
CA VAL A 32 -3.87 14.32 0.64
C VAL A 32 -3.64 15.75 0.15
N PRO A 33 -2.38 16.24 0.15
CA PRO A 33 -2.06 17.53 -0.46
C PRO A 33 -2.43 17.56 -1.95
N ASP A 34 -2.98 18.66 -2.44
CA ASP A 34 -3.53 18.77 -3.81
C ASP A 34 -2.55 18.30 -4.89
N VAL A 35 -1.27 18.69 -4.76
CA VAL A 35 -0.17 18.34 -5.69
C VAL A 35 0.13 16.84 -5.76
N LEU A 36 -0.32 16.07 -4.77
CA LEU A 36 -0.16 14.61 -4.68
C LEU A 36 -1.44 13.85 -4.96
N THR A 37 -2.55 14.54 -5.26
CA THR A 37 -3.78 13.84 -5.64
C THR A 37 -3.60 13.13 -6.97
N HIS A 38 -4.20 11.95 -7.13
CA HIS A 38 -4.11 11.20 -8.40
C HIS A 38 -4.65 12.02 -9.57
N HIS A 39 -5.72 12.78 -9.35
CA HIS A 39 -6.29 13.67 -10.36
C HIS A 39 -5.29 14.74 -10.81
N HIS A 40 -4.66 15.45 -9.86
CA HIS A 40 -3.63 16.44 -10.18
C HIS A 40 -2.46 15.80 -10.94
N LEU A 41 -1.92 14.69 -10.44
CA LEU A 41 -0.77 14.04 -11.05
C LEU A 41 -1.08 13.54 -12.47
N LEU A 42 -2.25 12.94 -12.71
CA LEU A 42 -2.67 12.48 -14.04
C LEU A 42 -2.95 13.62 -15.02
N MET A 43 -3.40 14.78 -14.54
CA MET A 43 -3.69 15.95 -15.38
C MET A 43 -2.43 16.72 -15.77
N TYR A 44 -1.47 16.86 -14.85
CA TYR A 44 -0.33 17.76 -15.01
C TYR A 44 1.00 17.06 -15.30
N ARG A 45 1.04 15.72 -15.28
CA ARG A 45 2.24 14.94 -15.64
C ARG A 45 2.00 14.11 -16.90
N SER A 46 3.06 13.94 -17.68
CA SER A 46 3.06 13.02 -18.82
C SER A 46 3.23 11.57 -18.34
N ILE A 47 2.12 10.93 -17.94
CA ILE A 47 2.13 9.53 -17.48
C ILE A 47 2.00 8.57 -18.67
N ASP A 48 2.90 7.59 -18.75
CA ASP A 48 2.89 6.54 -19.78
C ASP A 48 1.59 5.70 -19.75
N GLU A 49 1.14 5.28 -20.92
CA GLU A 49 -0.14 4.58 -21.08
C GLU A 49 -0.16 3.22 -20.38
N ALA A 50 0.98 2.52 -20.29
CA ALA A 50 1.06 1.25 -19.56
C ALA A 50 0.68 1.42 -18.08
N ILE A 51 1.19 2.49 -17.45
CA ILE A 51 0.89 2.84 -16.05
C ILE A 51 -0.60 3.17 -15.89
N LYS A 52 -1.14 3.99 -16.79
CA LYS A 52 -2.56 4.38 -16.79
C LYS A 52 -3.47 3.18 -16.92
N GLN A 53 -3.19 2.27 -17.85
CA GLN A 53 -3.96 1.05 -18.07
C GLN A 53 -3.98 0.16 -16.83
N SER A 54 -2.82 -0.05 -16.19
CA SER A 54 -2.74 -0.83 -14.95
C SER A 54 -3.49 -0.18 -13.79
N TYR A 55 -3.46 1.15 -13.66
CA TYR A 55 -4.20 1.87 -12.64
C TYR A 55 -5.72 1.66 -12.78
N ILE A 56 -6.26 1.79 -13.99
CA ILE A 56 -7.71 1.61 -14.22
C ILE A 56 -8.15 0.15 -14.27
N ALA A 57 -7.23 -0.79 -14.55
CA ALA A 57 -7.54 -2.21 -14.66
C ALA A 57 -8.13 -2.80 -13.37
N GLN A 58 -7.81 -2.20 -12.22
CA GLN A 58 -8.39 -2.58 -10.93
C GLN A 58 -9.92 -2.54 -10.98
N ASN A 59 -10.51 -1.49 -11.58
CA ASN A 59 -11.96 -1.29 -11.65
C ASN A 59 -12.67 -2.17 -12.70
N LYS A 60 -11.93 -2.99 -13.46
CA LYS A 60 -12.51 -3.79 -14.55
C LYS A 60 -13.64 -4.71 -14.08
N SER A 61 -13.56 -5.23 -12.85
CA SER A 61 -14.58 -6.11 -12.27
C SER A 61 -15.93 -5.42 -12.02
N LEU A 62 -15.96 -4.09 -11.88
CA LEU A 62 -17.17 -3.30 -11.65
C LEU A 62 -17.86 -2.85 -12.94
N LEU A 63 -17.21 -3.02 -14.10
CA LEU A 63 -17.71 -2.54 -15.38
C LEU A 63 -18.24 -3.72 -16.20
N TYR A 64 -19.37 -3.54 -16.84
CA TYR A 64 -19.85 -4.52 -17.82
C TYR A 64 -18.87 -4.61 -18.98
N LYS A 65 -18.82 -5.77 -19.65
CA LYS A 65 -17.89 -6.03 -20.76
C LYS A 65 -18.01 -4.98 -21.86
N GLU A 66 -19.23 -4.55 -22.18
CA GLU A 66 -19.54 -3.54 -23.19
C GLU A 66 -19.07 -2.15 -22.74
N GLU A 67 -19.20 -1.82 -21.45
CA GLU A 67 -18.70 -0.57 -20.87
C GLU A 67 -17.17 -0.51 -20.97
N TRP A 68 -16.50 -1.60 -20.58
CA TRP A 68 -15.05 -1.73 -20.69
C TRP A 68 -14.56 -1.64 -22.14
N GLN A 69 -15.22 -2.32 -23.07
CA GLN A 69 -14.86 -2.28 -24.49
C GLN A 69 -15.08 -0.90 -25.13
N LYS A 70 -16.12 -0.17 -24.72
CA LYS A 70 -16.34 1.21 -25.17
C LYS A 70 -15.25 2.14 -24.66
N LEU A 71 -14.76 1.92 -23.43
CA LEU A 71 -13.66 2.67 -22.83
C LEU A 71 -12.33 2.35 -23.53
N SER A 72 -12.04 1.08 -23.79
CA SER A 72 -10.75 0.65 -24.36
C SER A 72 -10.55 1.05 -25.83
N LYS A 73 -11.62 1.36 -26.57
CA LYS A 73 -11.58 1.68 -28.01
C LYS A 73 -11.38 3.15 -28.33
N ASN A 74 -11.45 4.04 -27.35
CA ASN A 74 -11.68 5.45 -27.60
C ASN A 74 -10.44 6.25 -27.12
N SER A 75 -9.50 6.48 -28.04
CA SER A 75 -8.15 7.01 -27.82
C SER A 75 -8.08 8.49 -27.43
N ASN A 76 -9.17 9.24 -27.64
CA ASN A 76 -9.25 10.70 -27.42
C ASN A 76 -9.73 11.10 -26.03
N TYR A 77 -9.89 10.13 -25.14
CA TYR A 77 -10.54 10.42 -23.90
C TYR A 77 -9.56 11.02 -22.89
N SER A 78 -9.95 12.21 -22.43
CA SER A 78 -9.79 12.66 -21.05
C SER A 78 -10.45 11.70 -20.01
N ILE A 79 -10.65 10.40 -20.32
CA ILE A 79 -11.16 9.29 -19.47
C ILE A 79 -10.46 9.28 -18.12
N TYR A 80 -9.16 9.60 -18.15
CA TYR A 80 -8.25 9.44 -17.03
C TYR A 80 -8.51 10.43 -15.90
N GLY A 81 -9.24 11.52 -16.17
CA GLY A 81 -9.55 12.51 -15.15
C GLY A 81 -10.62 12.07 -14.16
N GLN A 82 -11.61 11.27 -14.59
CA GLN A 82 -12.94 11.38 -13.97
C GLN A 82 -13.81 10.10 -14.10
N ALA A 83 -14.01 9.52 -15.30
CA ALA A 83 -15.07 8.51 -15.51
C ALA A 83 -14.88 7.14 -14.82
N ILE A 84 -13.63 6.73 -14.58
CA ILE A 84 -13.29 5.41 -14.03
C ILE A 84 -12.17 5.48 -12.98
N SER A 85 -11.99 6.64 -12.33
CA SER A 85 -10.99 6.78 -11.27
C SER A 85 -11.20 5.68 -10.22
N PRO A 86 -10.16 4.89 -9.89
CA PRO A 86 -10.13 4.00 -8.74
C PRO A 86 -10.43 4.69 -7.43
N PHE A 87 -10.14 5.99 -7.29
CA PHE A 87 -10.38 6.76 -6.06
C PHE A 87 -11.26 8.00 -6.32
N PRO A 88 -12.57 7.84 -6.58
CA PRO A 88 -13.44 8.96 -6.94
C PRO A 88 -14.17 9.57 -5.74
N PHE A 89 -14.13 8.96 -4.56
CA PHE A 89 -14.86 9.44 -3.38
C PHE A 89 -13.89 9.98 -2.33
N VAL A 90 -14.20 11.15 -1.81
CA VAL A 90 -13.54 11.73 -0.63
C VAL A 90 -14.57 11.78 0.50
N ILE A 91 -14.36 10.99 1.56
CA ILE A 91 -15.30 10.90 2.69
C ILE A 91 -14.50 11.17 3.96
N GLU A 92 -14.98 12.13 4.76
CA GLU A 92 -14.26 12.65 5.93
C GLU A 92 -12.77 12.97 5.62
N GLY A 93 -12.51 13.55 4.44
CA GLY A 93 -11.18 14.01 4.00
C GLY A 93 -10.26 12.92 3.42
N ALA A 94 -10.66 11.65 3.48
CA ALA A 94 -9.89 10.50 2.98
C ALA A 94 -10.40 10.04 1.61
N TYR A 95 -9.49 9.59 0.75
CA TYR A 95 -9.87 8.99 -0.53
C TYR A 95 -10.28 7.53 -0.35
N HIS A 96 -11.30 7.12 -1.08
CA HIS A 96 -11.84 5.75 -1.05
C HIS A 96 -11.73 5.08 -2.40
N SER A 97 -11.23 3.84 -2.39
CA SER A 97 -11.27 2.94 -3.52
C SER A 97 -12.73 2.67 -3.91
N ARG A 98 -13.05 2.84 -5.20
CA ARG A 98 -14.38 2.56 -5.77
C ARG A 98 -14.81 1.13 -5.46
N ILE A 99 -13.91 0.17 -5.65
CA ILE A 99 -14.20 -1.25 -5.45
C ILE A 99 -14.38 -1.56 -3.98
N SER A 100 -13.52 -1.02 -3.11
CA SER A 100 -13.68 -1.24 -1.67
C SER A 100 -15.00 -0.66 -1.18
N LEU A 101 -15.30 0.60 -1.52
CA LEU A 101 -16.53 1.26 -1.12
C LEU A 101 -17.76 0.52 -1.68
N TRP A 102 -17.76 0.18 -2.97
CA TRP A 102 -18.85 -0.58 -3.58
C TRP A 102 -19.07 -1.92 -2.87
N THR A 103 -18.01 -2.70 -2.62
CA THR A 103 -18.09 -4.01 -1.96
C THR A 103 -18.61 -3.88 -0.52
N LYS A 104 -18.15 -2.86 0.22
CA LYS A 104 -18.58 -2.57 1.59
C LYS A 104 -20.07 -2.20 1.63
N ILE A 105 -20.52 -1.26 0.80
CA ILE A 105 -21.94 -0.90 0.73
C ILE A 105 -22.79 -2.09 0.27
N ASN A 106 -22.31 -2.88 -0.68
CA ASN A 106 -23.02 -4.07 -1.17
C ASN A 106 -23.20 -5.12 -0.07
N SER A 107 -22.19 -5.29 0.80
CA SER A 107 -22.29 -6.20 1.95
C SER A 107 -23.37 -5.80 2.96
N LEU A 108 -23.80 -4.53 2.98
CA LEU A 108 -24.90 -4.06 3.84
C LEU A 108 -26.28 -4.27 3.22
N LEU A 109 -26.39 -4.40 1.88
CA LEU A 109 -27.67 -4.61 1.19
C LEU A 109 -28.11 -6.07 1.12
N HIS A 110 -27.16 -7.00 1.23
CA HIS A 110 -27.43 -8.43 1.21
C HIS A 110 -26.99 -9.10 2.53
N PRO A 111 -27.48 -8.62 3.69
CA PRO A 111 -27.17 -9.23 4.96
C PRO A 111 -27.75 -10.64 5.02
N PHE A 112 -26.91 -11.62 5.33
CA PHE A 112 -27.41 -12.86 5.93
C PHE A 112 -27.90 -12.61 7.37
N GLU A 113 -27.38 -11.56 8.03
CA GLU A 113 -27.54 -11.30 9.47
C GLU A 113 -27.61 -9.80 9.81
N LYS A 114 -28.08 -9.44 11.02
CA LYS A 114 -28.16 -8.03 11.44
C LYS A 114 -26.76 -7.47 11.73
N HIS A 115 -26.40 -6.39 11.03
CA HIS A 115 -25.15 -5.67 11.22
C HIS A 115 -25.30 -4.54 12.24
N THR A 116 -24.23 -4.28 12.99
CA THR A 116 -24.15 -3.18 13.96
C THR A 116 -22.90 -2.35 13.77
N LEU A 117 -22.94 -1.09 14.19
CA LEU A 117 -21.76 -0.23 14.27
C LEU A 117 -21.85 0.64 15.52
N GLU A 118 -20.93 0.45 16.46
CA GLU A 118 -20.87 1.14 17.75
C GLU A 118 -22.21 1.12 18.50
N GLY A 119 -22.91 -0.03 18.46
CA GLY A 119 -24.23 -0.19 19.06
C GLY A 119 -25.40 0.39 18.25
N ASN A 120 -25.16 1.01 17.09
CA ASN A 120 -26.22 1.35 16.14
C ASN A 120 -26.65 0.10 15.36
N HIS A 121 -27.93 -0.26 15.48
CA HIS A 121 -28.54 -1.41 14.81
C HIS A 121 -29.26 -1.06 13.50
N ASN A 122 -29.39 0.23 13.18
CA ASN A 122 -30.15 0.72 12.03
C ASN A 122 -29.19 1.43 11.07
N LEU A 123 -28.52 0.65 10.22
CA LEU A 123 -27.56 1.16 9.24
C LEU A 123 -28.28 1.41 7.90
N ASN A 124 -29.09 2.46 7.84
CA ASN A 124 -29.95 2.75 6.67
C ASN A 124 -29.35 3.78 5.72
N SER A 125 -28.39 4.57 6.19
CA SER A 125 -27.80 5.68 5.46
C SER A 125 -26.27 5.72 5.59
N LEU A 126 -25.60 6.43 4.68
CA LEU A 126 -24.17 6.71 4.82
C LEU A 126 -23.85 7.49 6.10
N LEU A 127 -24.79 8.31 6.61
CA LEU A 127 -24.60 9.05 7.85
C LEU A 127 -24.46 8.09 9.05
N ASP A 128 -25.16 6.95 9.04
CA ASP A 128 -25.05 5.91 10.08
C ASP A 128 -23.65 5.28 10.12
N LEU A 129 -22.91 5.31 8.99
CA LEU A 129 -21.55 4.82 8.86
C LEU A 129 -20.48 5.86 9.21
N LYS A 130 -20.88 7.07 9.63
CA LYS A 130 -19.94 8.15 9.98
C LYS A 130 -18.86 7.72 11.00
N PRO A 131 -19.15 6.94 12.05
CA PRO A 131 -18.10 6.49 12.98
C PRO A 131 -17.03 5.65 12.30
N TYR A 132 -17.43 4.76 11.37
CA TYR A 132 -16.50 3.97 10.57
C TYR A 132 -15.63 4.87 9.69
N PHE A 133 -16.23 5.81 8.96
CA PHE A 133 -15.50 6.69 8.05
C PHE A 133 -14.52 7.62 8.76
N LYS A 134 -14.82 8.05 10.00
CA LYS A 134 -13.87 8.80 10.82
C LYS A 134 -12.63 7.98 11.17
N LYS A 135 -12.81 6.75 11.70
CA LYS A 135 -11.69 5.85 12.00
C LYS A 135 -10.89 5.52 10.75
N TYR A 136 -11.58 5.30 9.63
CA TYR A 136 -10.96 5.11 8.33
C TYR A 136 -10.10 6.30 7.93
N ALA A 137 -10.58 7.53 8.08
CA ALA A 137 -9.84 8.72 7.71
C ALA A 137 -8.56 8.89 8.57
N GLU A 138 -8.64 8.59 9.86
CA GLU A 138 -7.47 8.57 10.76
C GLU A 138 -6.42 7.58 10.27
N GLY A 139 -6.81 6.34 10.00
CA GLY A 139 -5.91 5.31 9.48
C GLY A 139 -5.37 5.63 8.09
N PHE A 140 -6.20 6.19 7.21
CA PHE A 140 -5.80 6.62 5.87
C PHE A 140 -4.71 7.69 5.92
N ASN A 141 -4.85 8.65 6.83
CA ASN A 141 -3.83 9.68 7.04
C ASN A 141 -2.49 9.08 7.51
N GLU A 142 -2.53 8.15 8.47
CA GLU A 142 -1.31 7.44 8.90
C GLU A 142 -0.70 6.66 7.73
N GLY A 143 -1.49 5.80 7.08
CA GLY A 143 -1.02 4.98 5.96
C GLY A 143 -0.45 5.81 4.81
N PHE A 144 -1.10 6.91 4.44
CA PHE A 144 -0.61 7.79 3.37
C PHE A 144 0.76 8.39 3.69
N ASN A 145 0.99 8.82 4.94
CA ASN A 145 2.22 9.47 5.35
C ASN A 145 3.35 8.46 5.63
N ASP A 146 3.02 7.29 6.17
CA ASP A 146 4.00 6.32 6.67
C ASP A 146 4.29 5.17 5.68
N PHE A 147 3.64 5.12 4.51
CA PHE A 147 3.84 4.08 3.48
C PHE A 147 5.31 3.69 3.24
N GLU A 148 6.17 4.67 2.97
CA GLU A 148 7.57 4.41 2.63
C GLU A 148 8.34 3.88 3.84
N LYS A 149 8.01 4.33 5.05
CA LYS A 149 8.63 3.90 6.31
C LYS A 149 8.17 2.50 6.70
N ASP A 150 6.90 2.19 6.53
CA ASP A 150 6.30 0.95 7.05
C ASP A 150 6.41 -0.21 6.06
N LEU A 151 6.31 0.06 4.76
CA LEU A 151 6.30 -0.98 3.74
C LEU A 151 7.57 -1.06 2.91
N ILE A 152 8.22 0.07 2.62
CA ILE A 152 9.35 0.09 1.66
C ILE A 152 10.70 0.01 2.38
N THR A 153 10.93 0.89 3.35
CA THR A 153 12.19 1.01 4.09
C THR A 153 12.65 -0.31 4.71
N PRO A 154 11.78 -1.11 5.38
CA PRO A 154 12.19 -2.38 5.96
C PRO A 154 12.63 -3.39 4.90
N LEU A 155 12.08 -3.32 3.69
CA LEU A 155 12.45 -4.19 2.57
C LEU A 155 13.79 -3.77 1.94
N LEU A 156 14.04 -2.46 1.85
CA LEU A 156 15.27 -1.89 1.31
C LEU A 156 16.46 -2.02 2.25
N LEU A 157 16.25 -1.93 3.57
CA LEU A 157 17.30 -2.22 4.56
C LEU A 157 17.83 -3.66 4.42
N ASN A 158 16.99 -4.59 3.92
CA ASN A 158 17.40 -5.96 3.63
C ASN A 158 18.12 -6.13 2.28
N LEU A 159 18.48 -5.05 1.56
CA LEU A 159 19.16 -5.11 0.26
C LEU A 159 20.64 -4.71 0.31
N GLY A 160 21.16 -4.22 1.45
CA GLY A 160 22.57 -3.82 1.60
C GLY A 160 22.92 -2.50 0.89
N SER A 161 22.56 -2.38 -0.40
CA SER A 161 22.75 -1.18 -1.22
C SER A 161 21.49 -0.87 -2.06
N PRO A 162 20.42 -0.32 -1.46
CA PRO A 162 19.19 -0.06 -2.18
C PRO A 162 19.38 1.07 -3.21
N ASP A 163 19.28 0.73 -4.48
CA ASP A 163 19.26 1.70 -5.58
C ASP A 163 17.82 2.13 -5.93
N ARG A 164 17.72 3.10 -6.85
CA ARG A 164 16.42 3.64 -7.30
C ARG A 164 15.54 2.57 -7.94
N GLU A 165 16.13 1.58 -8.62
CA GLU A 165 15.40 0.50 -9.27
C GLU A 165 14.83 -0.48 -8.25
N SER A 166 15.57 -0.79 -7.20
CA SER A 166 15.15 -1.62 -6.07
C SER A 166 13.95 -1.00 -5.36
N TYR A 167 14.00 0.30 -5.08
CA TYR A 167 12.85 1.05 -4.56
C TYR A 167 11.64 0.94 -5.48
N ALA A 168 11.81 1.19 -6.78
CA ALA A 168 10.72 1.14 -7.75
C ALA A 168 10.09 -0.25 -7.84
N ASN A 169 10.90 -1.30 -7.85
CA ASN A 169 10.43 -2.67 -7.86
C ASN A 169 9.63 -3.05 -6.61
N GLU A 170 10.02 -2.59 -5.41
CA GLU A 170 9.25 -2.89 -4.20
C GLU A 170 7.93 -2.12 -4.14
N VAL A 171 7.90 -0.85 -4.57
CA VAL A 171 6.64 -0.09 -4.73
C VAL A 171 5.73 -0.76 -5.76
N PHE A 172 6.29 -1.20 -6.90
CA PHE A 172 5.55 -1.90 -7.94
C PHE A 172 5.00 -3.24 -7.47
N LYS A 173 5.78 -4.04 -6.74
CA LYS A 173 5.33 -5.32 -6.17
C LYS A 173 4.16 -5.14 -5.21
N PHE A 174 4.16 -4.07 -4.41
CA PHE A 174 3.07 -3.77 -3.49
C PHE A 174 1.72 -3.61 -4.21
N ILE A 175 1.68 -2.90 -5.34
CA ILE A 175 0.43 -2.64 -6.07
C ILE A 175 0.00 -3.77 -7.02
N THR A 176 0.90 -4.69 -7.38
CA THR A 176 0.62 -5.79 -8.34
C THR A 176 0.42 -7.15 -7.69
N THR A 177 0.66 -7.28 -6.39
CA THR A 177 0.42 -8.52 -5.61
C THR A 177 1.11 -9.77 -6.16
N ASP A 178 2.31 -9.63 -6.74
CA ASP A 178 3.20 -10.79 -7.05
C ASP A 178 3.89 -11.37 -5.79
N ARG A 179 3.27 -11.19 -4.63
CA ARG A 179 3.67 -11.80 -3.36
C ARG A 179 2.44 -12.41 -2.72
N SER A 180 2.46 -13.73 -2.59
CA SER A 180 1.52 -14.56 -1.84
C SER A 180 1.37 -14.22 -0.34
N SER A 181 1.97 -13.13 0.14
CA SER A 181 2.03 -12.75 1.55
C SER A 181 2.05 -11.22 1.83
N SER A 182 1.87 -10.36 0.83
CA SER A 182 1.66 -8.92 1.08
C SER A 182 0.24 -8.65 1.59
N PRO A 183 0.01 -7.57 2.36
CA PRO A 183 -1.34 -7.18 2.77
C PRO A 183 -2.18 -7.10 1.51
N THR A 184 -3.13 -8.02 1.38
CA THR A 184 -4.07 -8.02 0.28
C THR A 184 -4.75 -6.69 0.36
N VAL A 185 -4.65 -5.88 -0.71
CA VAL A 185 -5.48 -4.68 -0.83
C VAL A 185 -6.89 -5.12 -0.45
N THR A 186 -7.47 -4.51 0.58
CA THR A 186 -8.81 -4.79 1.10
C THR A 186 -9.90 -4.56 0.05
N SER A 187 -9.53 -4.22 -1.19
CA SER A 187 -10.36 -3.91 -2.34
C SER A 187 -11.34 -5.02 -2.73
N GLY A 188 -11.14 -6.27 -2.29
CA GLY A 188 -12.05 -7.37 -2.62
C GLY A 188 -12.92 -7.91 -1.49
N LYS A 189 -12.76 -7.42 -0.25
CA LYS A 189 -13.51 -7.93 0.91
C LYS A 189 -14.44 -6.81 1.40
N GLY A 190 -15.69 -7.15 1.69
CA GLY A 190 -16.66 -6.22 2.28
C GLY A 190 -16.23 -5.76 3.68
N PHE A 191 -17.16 -5.27 4.48
CA PHE A 191 -16.82 -4.95 5.87
C PHE A 191 -16.26 -6.19 6.59
N LEU A 192 -15.23 -5.96 7.41
CA LEU A 192 -14.77 -6.97 8.36
C LEU A 192 -15.73 -6.95 9.55
N PHE A 193 -16.33 -8.09 9.82
CA PHE A 193 -17.27 -8.25 10.93
C PHE A 193 -16.63 -9.01 12.07
N THR A 194 -16.81 -8.53 13.30
CA THR A 194 -16.54 -9.29 14.52
C THR A 194 -17.83 -9.85 15.08
N ILE A 195 -17.82 -11.12 15.46
CA ILE A 195 -18.98 -11.77 16.08
C ILE A 195 -18.97 -11.44 17.56
N ASN A 196 -20.01 -10.76 18.03
CA ASN A 196 -20.25 -10.56 19.45
C ASN A 196 -21.14 -11.69 20.02
N SER A 197 -21.18 -11.83 21.35
CA SER A 197 -21.78 -12.96 22.09
C SER A 197 -23.24 -13.29 21.74
N ASP A 198 -23.96 -12.40 21.07
CA ASP A 198 -25.37 -12.54 20.70
C ASP A 198 -25.61 -12.79 19.19
N ILE A 199 -24.62 -13.31 18.45
CA ILE A 199 -24.72 -13.52 16.98
C ILE A 199 -24.99 -12.17 16.27
N GLN A 200 -24.24 -11.15 16.66
CA GLN A 200 -24.29 -9.81 16.04
C GLN A 200 -22.98 -9.56 15.31
N PHE A 201 -23.10 -9.02 14.10
CA PHE A 201 -21.97 -8.73 13.21
C PHE A 201 -21.62 -7.26 13.33
N GLU A 202 -20.67 -6.96 14.20
CA GLU A 202 -20.18 -5.60 14.43
C GLU A 202 -19.20 -5.23 13.32
N ILE A 203 -19.47 -4.12 12.64
CA ILE A 203 -18.57 -3.53 11.65
C ILE A 203 -17.32 -3.02 12.37
N GLY A 204 -16.21 -3.71 12.18
CA GLY A 204 -14.92 -3.38 12.78
C GLY A 204 -13.91 -2.79 11.81
N ASN A 205 -12.70 -2.57 12.31
CA ASN A 205 -11.47 -2.35 11.53
C ASN A 205 -11.43 -1.13 10.59
N GLY A 206 -12.30 -0.13 10.76
CA GLY A 206 -12.25 1.10 9.94
C GLY A 206 -10.87 1.73 9.86
N TYR A 207 -10.15 1.83 10.98
CA TYR A 207 -8.76 2.31 11.03
C TYR A 207 -7.82 1.50 10.14
N GLN A 208 -7.81 0.18 10.29
CA GLN A 208 -6.92 -0.70 9.55
C GLN A 208 -7.22 -0.68 8.04
N ASP A 209 -8.50 -0.63 7.67
CA ASP A 209 -8.94 -0.44 6.29
C ASP A 209 -8.40 0.87 5.73
N GLY A 210 -8.48 1.95 6.53
CA GLY A 210 -7.91 3.25 6.22
C GLY A 210 -6.42 3.17 5.96
N VAL A 211 -5.64 2.57 6.87
CA VAL A 211 -4.18 2.41 6.75
C VAL A 211 -3.81 1.74 5.42
N PHE A 212 -4.47 0.62 5.08
CA PHE A 212 -4.18 -0.11 3.85
C PHE A 212 -4.55 0.67 2.59
N GLU A 213 -5.69 1.36 2.58
CA GLU A 213 -6.06 2.21 1.45
C GLU A 213 -5.15 3.45 1.34
N GLY A 214 -4.69 4.01 2.46
CA GLY A 214 -3.69 5.07 2.51
C GLY A 214 -2.36 4.66 1.88
N TYR A 215 -1.86 3.46 2.21
CA TYR A 215 -0.69 2.87 1.55
C TYR A 215 -0.88 2.73 0.04
N HIS A 216 -2.02 2.17 -0.38
CA HIS A 216 -2.30 1.96 -1.79
C HIS A 216 -2.42 3.28 -2.57
N TYR A 217 -3.08 4.28 -1.98
CA TYR A 217 -3.16 5.61 -2.57
C TYR A 217 -1.77 6.27 -2.67
N ARG A 218 -0.97 6.20 -1.60
CA ARG A 218 0.39 6.75 -1.60
C ARG A 218 1.31 6.08 -2.63
N ALA A 219 1.22 4.75 -2.79
CA ALA A 219 2.00 4.01 -3.78
C ALA A 219 1.73 4.52 -5.21
N TRP A 220 0.47 4.70 -5.58
CA TRP A 220 0.10 5.28 -6.88
C TRP A 220 0.54 6.72 -7.03
N SER A 221 0.44 7.53 -5.97
CA SER A 221 0.95 8.91 -5.96
C SER A 221 2.45 8.97 -6.26
N ILE A 222 3.24 8.04 -5.69
CA ILE A 222 4.68 7.90 -5.97
C ILE A 222 4.92 7.51 -7.43
N ILE A 223 4.18 6.52 -7.94
CA ILE A 223 4.32 6.03 -9.32
C ILE A 223 4.07 7.15 -10.33
N PHE A 224 2.99 7.91 -10.16
CA PHE A 224 2.70 9.03 -11.05
C PHE A 224 3.75 10.14 -10.92
N SER A 225 4.18 10.44 -9.70
CA SER A 225 5.21 11.48 -9.46
C SER A 225 6.56 11.13 -10.09
N LYS A 226 6.91 9.83 -10.14
CA LYS A 226 8.19 9.31 -10.65
C LYS A 226 8.00 8.43 -11.90
N ASN A 227 7.05 8.79 -12.78
CA ASN A 227 6.59 7.93 -13.87
C ASN A 227 7.72 7.28 -14.71
N GLU A 228 8.76 8.04 -15.06
CA GLU A 228 9.90 7.56 -15.88
C GLU A 228 10.60 6.35 -15.27
N LEU A 229 10.69 6.29 -13.94
CA LEU A 229 11.29 5.19 -13.19
C LEU A 229 10.44 3.92 -13.27
N PHE A 230 9.12 4.06 -13.36
CA PHE A 230 8.18 2.94 -13.34
C PHE A 230 7.78 2.46 -14.74
N THR A 231 7.84 3.32 -15.76
CA THR A 231 7.42 2.99 -17.14
C THR A 231 8.04 1.69 -17.67
N PRO A 232 9.36 1.45 -17.55
CA PRO A 232 9.95 0.19 -18.01
C PRO A 232 9.38 -1.03 -17.29
N ILE A 233 9.11 -0.92 -15.98
CA ILE A 233 8.58 -2.00 -15.14
C ILE A 233 7.17 -2.39 -15.60
N PHE A 234 6.29 -1.41 -15.79
CA PHE A 234 4.93 -1.64 -16.26
C PHE A 234 4.86 -2.22 -17.68
N LYS A 235 5.73 -1.76 -18.59
CA LYS A 235 5.79 -2.31 -19.96
C LYS A 235 6.19 -3.79 -19.96
N LYS A 236 7.20 -4.16 -19.17
CA LYS A 236 7.60 -5.56 -19.00
C LYS A 236 6.45 -6.41 -18.42
N TYR A 237 5.81 -5.91 -17.37
CA TYR A 237 4.67 -6.58 -16.74
C TYR A 237 3.51 -6.85 -17.72
N LEU A 238 3.12 -5.85 -18.52
CA LEU A 238 2.04 -6.01 -19.50
C LEU A 238 2.41 -6.94 -20.66
N ASN A 239 3.69 -7.06 -21.00
CA ASN A 239 4.19 -8.00 -22.00
C ASN A 239 4.27 -9.45 -21.47
N GLY A 240 3.90 -9.70 -20.21
CA GLY A 240 4.00 -11.02 -19.60
C GLY A 240 5.43 -11.44 -19.29
N GLU A 241 6.40 -10.50 -19.34
CA GLU A 241 7.72 -10.77 -18.80
C GLU A 241 7.57 -10.92 -17.29
N ILE A 242 7.88 -12.12 -16.79
CA ILE A 242 8.00 -12.34 -15.35
C ILE A 242 9.05 -11.33 -14.89
N ILE A 243 8.65 -10.37 -14.06
CA ILE A 243 9.60 -9.56 -13.29
C ILE A 243 10.18 -10.56 -12.31
N ALA A 244 11.15 -11.33 -12.79
CA ALA A 244 11.80 -12.36 -12.02
C ALA A 244 12.19 -11.66 -10.73
N ASN A 245 11.67 -12.17 -9.62
CA ASN A 245 12.29 -11.95 -8.33
C ASN A 245 13.78 -12.10 -8.62
N THR A 246 14.52 -10.99 -8.57
CA THR A 246 15.94 -11.05 -8.34
C THR A 246 16.01 -11.81 -7.03
N LYS A 247 16.14 -13.14 -7.15
CA LYS A 247 16.40 -14.02 -6.03
C LYS A 247 17.62 -13.39 -5.44
N LYS A 248 17.42 -12.73 -4.29
CA LYS A 248 18.51 -12.18 -3.51
C LYS A 248 19.53 -13.32 -3.42
N PRO A 249 20.81 -13.11 -3.74
CA PRO A 249 21.81 -14.06 -3.28
C PRO A 249 21.63 -14.12 -1.76
N GLU A 250 21.17 -15.26 -1.26
CA GLU A 250 21.07 -15.52 0.16
C GLU A 250 22.51 -15.50 0.66
N LEU A 251 22.87 -14.45 1.39
CA LEU A 251 24.17 -14.35 2.05
C LEU A 251 24.31 -15.54 2.97
N LYS A 252 25.32 -16.37 2.72
CA LYS A 252 25.64 -17.49 3.59
C LYS A 252 26.77 -17.09 4.52
N LYS A 253 26.88 -17.79 5.65
CA LYS A 253 27.99 -17.58 6.59
C LYS A 253 29.35 -17.74 5.91
N GLU A 254 29.44 -18.64 4.93
CA GLU A 254 30.66 -18.86 4.14
C GLU A 254 31.09 -17.62 3.34
N ASP A 255 30.16 -16.72 3.00
CA ASP A 255 30.48 -15.51 2.24
C ASP A 255 31.27 -14.50 3.09
N LEU A 256 31.17 -14.53 4.43
CA LEU A 256 31.94 -13.67 5.33
C LEU A 256 33.45 -13.79 5.13
N SER A 257 33.92 -14.97 4.71
CA SER A 257 35.34 -15.24 4.44
C SER A 257 35.88 -14.56 3.17
N LYS A 258 34.96 -14.13 2.30
CA LYS A 258 35.26 -13.43 1.06
C LYS A 258 35.05 -11.93 1.19
N MET A 259 34.39 -11.48 2.27
CA MET A 259 34.09 -10.09 2.52
C MET A 259 35.28 -9.39 3.18
N GLN A 260 35.48 -8.12 2.83
CA GLN A 260 36.52 -7.30 3.42
C GLN A 260 35.94 -6.40 4.52
N ASN A 261 36.59 -6.36 5.68
CA ASN A 261 36.24 -5.42 6.74
C ASN A 261 36.86 -4.04 6.42
N HIS A 262 36.09 -3.15 5.82
CA HIS A 262 36.50 -1.78 5.51
C HIS A 262 36.58 -0.86 6.73
N LEU A 263 35.88 -1.17 7.83
CA LEU A 263 35.97 -0.39 9.06
C LEU A 263 37.22 -0.71 9.87
N ILE A 264 37.60 -1.99 9.98
CA ILE A 264 38.74 -2.46 10.75
C ILE A 264 39.50 -3.51 9.94
N SER A 265 40.32 -3.06 8.99
CA SER A 265 41.01 -3.91 8.00
C SER A 265 41.87 -5.04 8.56
N ARG A 266 42.30 -4.96 9.82
CA ARG A 266 43.11 -6.00 10.49
C ARG A 266 42.27 -7.11 11.15
N VAL A 267 40.95 -6.98 11.19
CA VAL A 267 40.06 -7.92 11.87
C VAL A 267 39.12 -8.57 10.85
N SER A 268 39.13 -9.89 10.78
CA SER A 268 38.27 -10.63 9.85
C SER A 268 36.79 -10.56 10.26
N LEU A 269 35.89 -10.63 9.29
CA LEU A 269 34.46 -10.54 9.57
C LEU A 269 33.91 -11.77 10.28
N GLU A 270 34.52 -12.95 10.12
CA GLU A 270 34.11 -14.13 10.88
C GLU A 270 34.38 -13.97 12.36
N TYR A 271 35.52 -13.36 12.72
CA TYR A 271 35.86 -13.10 14.11
C TYR A 271 34.83 -12.15 14.76
N VAL A 272 34.48 -11.07 14.05
CA VAL A 272 33.46 -10.13 14.54
C VAL A 272 32.09 -10.81 14.57
N TYR A 273 31.76 -11.66 13.59
CA TYR A 273 30.49 -12.39 13.53
C TYR A 273 30.28 -13.30 14.74
N GLU A 274 31.31 -14.03 15.16
CA GLU A 274 31.20 -14.89 16.35
C GLU A 274 30.86 -14.07 17.61
N PHE A 275 31.40 -12.86 17.75
CA PHE A 275 31.09 -11.96 18.87
C PHE A 275 29.61 -11.54 18.89
N PHE A 276 29.05 -11.17 17.73
CA PHE A 276 27.65 -10.75 17.62
C PHE A 276 26.67 -11.92 17.47
N SER A 277 27.14 -13.15 17.24
CA SER A 277 26.31 -14.34 17.09
C SER A 277 25.43 -14.61 18.32
N VAL A 278 25.82 -14.10 19.49
CA VAL A 278 25.01 -14.13 20.72
C VAL A 278 23.61 -13.54 20.53
N LEU A 279 23.46 -12.53 19.65
CA LEU A 279 22.17 -11.88 19.35
C LEU A 279 21.19 -12.81 18.61
N GLY A 280 21.71 -13.84 17.94
CA GLY A 280 20.91 -14.89 17.29
C GLY A 280 20.87 -16.21 18.05
N LYS A 281 21.70 -16.39 19.08
CA LYS A 281 21.81 -17.63 19.87
C LYS A 281 21.13 -17.52 21.23
N THR A 282 20.92 -16.31 21.76
CA THR A 282 20.32 -16.09 23.08
C THR A 282 19.00 -15.32 22.97
N PRO A 283 17.87 -15.87 23.44
CA PRO A 283 16.60 -15.16 23.44
C PRO A 283 16.57 -14.09 24.53
N ASN A 284 15.78 -13.04 24.30
CA ASN A 284 15.52 -12.00 25.30
C ASN A 284 14.57 -12.46 26.41
N SER A 285 14.26 -11.58 27.36
CA SER A 285 13.33 -11.84 28.47
C SER A 285 11.91 -12.24 28.05
N LYS A 286 11.56 -12.06 26.77
CA LYS A 286 10.27 -12.47 26.16
C LYS A 286 10.39 -13.75 25.32
N GLY A 287 11.51 -14.47 25.40
CA GLY A 287 11.74 -15.71 24.66
C GLY A 287 11.98 -15.52 23.16
N LYS A 288 12.27 -14.30 22.69
CA LYS A 288 12.52 -14.02 21.26
C LYS A 288 13.98 -13.68 21.01
N PHE A 289 14.57 -14.20 19.93
CA PHE A 289 15.90 -13.79 19.48
C PHE A 289 15.90 -12.35 18.97
N TYR A 290 17.01 -11.63 19.17
CA TYR A 290 17.14 -10.25 18.71
C TYR A 290 17.28 -10.19 17.19
N LEU A 291 18.05 -11.11 16.61
CA LEU A 291 18.25 -11.23 15.17
C LEU A 291 18.17 -12.70 14.76
N ASN A 292 17.77 -12.97 13.51
CA ASN A 292 18.01 -14.27 12.89
C ASN A 292 19.34 -14.23 12.11
N GLU A 293 19.87 -15.39 11.73
CA GLU A 293 21.16 -15.50 11.03
C GLU A 293 21.22 -14.62 9.78
N GLN A 294 20.15 -14.59 8.97
CA GLN A 294 20.12 -13.75 7.78
C GLN A 294 20.22 -12.26 8.09
N LYS A 295 19.47 -11.77 9.09
CA LYS A 295 19.54 -10.37 9.53
C LYS A 295 20.91 -10.03 10.10
N LEU A 296 21.56 -10.98 10.78
CA LEU A 296 22.91 -10.80 11.28
C LEU A 296 23.90 -10.68 10.11
N LEU A 297 23.85 -11.59 9.13
CA LEU A 297 24.72 -11.51 7.94
C LEU A 297 24.51 -10.21 7.13
N ILE A 298 23.27 -9.75 7.01
CA ILE A 298 22.95 -8.45 6.38
C ILE A 298 23.54 -7.28 7.18
N PHE A 299 23.43 -7.30 8.51
CA PHE A 299 24.05 -6.29 9.37
C PHE A 299 25.56 -6.23 9.17
N PHE A 300 26.21 -7.39 9.03
CA PHE A 300 27.66 -7.48 8.83
C PHE A 300 28.11 -6.89 7.50
N LYS A 301 27.47 -7.32 6.40
CA LYS A 301 27.74 -6.78 5.07
C LYS A 301 27.54 -5.27 5.03
N SER A 302 26.37 -4.79 5.49
CA SER A 302 26.05 -3.36 5.45
C SER A 302 26.96 -2.51 6.33
N THR A 303 27.35 -3.01 7.51
CA THR A 303 28.13 -2.22 8.46
C THR A 303 29.61 -2.21 8.12
N PHE A 304 30.18 -3.37 7.79
CA PHE A 304 31.63 -3.53 7.72
C PHE A 304 32.19 -3.67 6.31
N GLU A 305 31.38 -4.06 5.31
CA GLU A 305 31.83 -4.23 3.92
C GLU A 305 31.31 -3.08 3.04
N ASP A 306 30.04 -2.73 3.11
CA ASP A 306 29.46 -1.74 2.19
C ASP A 306 29.83 -0.29 2.56
N ASN A 307 30.19 -0.02 3.82
CA ASN A 307 30.53 1.33 4.28
C ASN A 307 32.04 1.60 4.20
N GLU A 308 32.39 2.74 3.60
CA GLU A 308 33.75 3.26 3.70
C GLU A 308 34.02 3.83 5.10
N PRO A 309 35.24 3.67 5.64
CA PRO A 309 35.60 4.23 6.94
C PRO A 309 35.52 5.76 6.90
N ILE A 310 34.70 6.34 7.77
CA ILE A 310 34.63 7.79 7.95
C ILE A 310 35.89 8.22 8.73
N PRO A 311 36.74 9.11 8.17
CA PRO A 311 37.92 9.60 8.88
C PRO A 311 37.50 10.33 10.16
N GLN A 312 37.93 9.83 11.32
CA GLN A 312 37.73 10.53 12.57
C GLN A 312 38.90 11.47 12.81
N SER A 313 38.64 12.79 12.82
CA SER A 313 39.61 13.78 13.26
C SER A 313 39.65 13.77 14.78
N PHE A 314 40.61 13.06 15.35
CA PHE A 314 41.00 13.30 16.73
C PHE A 314 41.85 14.56 16.71
N LEU A 315 41.26 15.69 17.10
CA LEU A 315 42.00 16.94 17.29
C LEU A 315 43.18 16.65 18.23
N SER A 316 44.39 16.76 17.69
CA SER A 316 45.65 16.64 18.41
C SER A 316 46.00 17.94 19.13
#